data_AF-A0A7S1UYP3-F1
#
_entry.id   AF-A0A7S1UYP3-F1
#
_cell.length_a   1.000
_cell.length_b   1.000
_cell.length_c   1.000
_cell.angle_alpha   90.00
_cell.angle_beta   90.00
_cell.angle_gamma   90.00
#
_symmetry.space_group_name_H-M   'P 1'
#
loop_
_entity.id
_entity.type
_entity.pdbx_description
1 polymer ?
#
loop_
_entity_poly.entity_id
_entity_poly.type
_entity_poly.pdbx_seq_one_letter_code
_entity_poly.pdbx_strand_id
1 'polypeptide(L)'
;SVVDICLQYKHHPVCPVVGMDVAAGEAHFTTASLSHSKALQRAIQEQIPITMHAGEEGEGSNVRMAIDSYKAKRIGHAYRIVVDPDTMDHVKTSNVHIEVCPTSSNETGGWQYSSTSTSEGSQKKDWKKHPVLDMKKLGISVGLNSDDPAVFGTSLTWQYRIAMAKMEWTRNEILQSLQDSLDAAFLDGHDNIKQRIQQQIKEYCCEQTVLASVSNKIPFEDRVDPAPPKGA
;
A
#
# COMPACT_ATOMS: atom_id res chain seq x y z
N SER A 1 -12.87 -19.08 -13.01
CA SER A 1 -11.94 -17.93 -13.16
C SER A 1 -11.79 -17.24 -11.81
N VAL A 2 -10.80 -16.37 -11.61
CA VAL A 2 -10.64 -15.61 -10.34
C VAL A 2 -11.91 -14.82 -10.02
N VAL A 3 -12.53 -14.22 -11.03
CA VAL A 3 -13.82 -13.51 -10.91
C VAL A 3 -14.93 -14.42 -10.36
N ASP A 4 -15.02 -15.67 -10.81
CA ASP A 4 -16.04 -16.61 -10.31
C ASP A 4 -15.85 -16.91 -8.81
N ILE A 5 -14.59 -17.01 -8.36
CA ILE A 5 -14.27 -17.20 -6.94
C ILE A 5 -14.66 -15.96 -6.14
N CYS A 6 -14.34 -14.75 -6.62
CA CYS A 6 -14.76 -13.51 -5.97
C CYS A 6 -16.28 -13.46 -5.80
N LEU A 7 -17.05 -13.80 -6.83
CA LEU A 7 -18.52 -13.82 -6.78
C LEU A 7 -19.06 -14.90 -5.85
N GLN A 8 -18.53 -16.12 -5.94
CA GLN A 8 -18.97 -17.25 -5.14
C GLN A 8 -18.75 -17.01 -3.63
N TYR A 9 -17.65 -16.35 -3.26
CA TYR A 9 -17.26 -16.17 -1.86
C TYR A 9 -17.46 -14.75 -1.33
N LYS A 10 -18.10 -13.85 -2.10
CA LYS A 10 -18.36 -12.45 -1.70
C LYS A 10 -19.03 -12.31 -0.34
N HIS A 11 -19.98 -13.20 -0.04
CA HIS A 11 -20.76 -13.18 1.19
C HIS A 11 -20.43 -14.35 2.14
N HIS A 12 -19.25 -14.94 1.99
CA HIS A 12 -18.85 -16.05 2.86
C HIS A 12 -18.78 -15.58 4.33
N PRO A 13 -19.45 -16.26 5.28
CA PRO A 13 -19.70 -15.71 6.62
C PRO A 13 -18.44 -15.57 7.49
N VAL A 14 -17.36 -16.28 7.14
CA VAL A 14 -16.10 -16.28 7.91
C VAL A 14 -14.95 -15.62 7.17
N CYS A 15 -14.97 -15.68 5.83
CA CYS A 15 -13.85 -15.26 4.98
C CYS A 15 -14.41 -14.71 3.67
N PRO A 16 -15.08 -13.54 3.72
CA PRO A 16 -15.64 -12.93 2.52
C PRO A 16 -14.50 -12.47 1.59
N VAL A 17 -14.67 -12.71 0.30
CA VAL A 17 -13.78 -12.13 -0.72
C VAL A 17 -14.29 -10.74 -1.08
N VAL A 18 -13.48 -9.72 -0.78
CA VAL A 18 -13.88 -8.30 -0.88
C VAL A 18 -13.37 -7.58 -2.13
N GLY A 19 -12.47 -8.22 -2.88
CA GLY A 19 -11.89 -7.62 -4.08
C GLY A 19 -10.98 -8.60 -4.81
N MET A 20 -10.35 -8.09 -5.86
CA MET A 20 -9.40 -8.81 -6.68
C MET A 20 -8.13 -7.97 -6.85
N ASP A 21 -7.00 -8.66 -6.99
CA ASP A 21 -5.69 -8.06 -7.28
C ASP A 21 -5.08 -8.66 -8.56
N VAL A 22 -4.21 -7.89 -9.20
CA VAL A 22 -3.24 -8.38 -10.18
C VAL A 22 -1.86 -8.10 -9.60
N ALA A 23 -1.21 -9.16 -9.13
CA ALA A 23 0.11 -9.15 -8.50
C ALA A 23 1.20 -9.71 -9.43
N ALA A 24 2.40 -9.91 -8.86
CA ALA A 24 3.63 -10.28 -9.55
C ALA A 24 4.15 -9.17 -10.50
N GLY A 25 5.17 -9.48 -11.30
CA GLY A 25 5.82 -8.50 -12.16
C GLY A 25 4.87 -7.79 -13.13
N GLU A 26 5.24 -6.56 -13.51
CA GLU A 26 4.38 -5.65 -14.29
C GLU A 26 4.37 -5.88 -15.81
N ALA A 27 4.92 -7.00 -16.27
CA ALA A 27 4.90 -7.37 -17.69
C ALA A 27 3.47 -7.45 -18.27
N HIS A 28 2.47 -7.65 -17.40
CA HIS A 28 1.06 -7.70 -17.76
C HIS A 28 0.47 -6.37 -18.26
N PHE A 29 1.15 -5.24 -18.06
CA PHE A 29 0.77 -3.95 -18.67
C PHE A 29 1.25 -3.79 -20.12
N THR A 30 2.12 -4.68 -20.60
CA THR A 30 2.57 -4.64 -22.01
C THR A 30 1.51 -5.21 -22.94
N THR A 31 1.42 -4.67 -24.15
CA THR A 31 0.42 -5.08 -25.17
C THR A 31 0.52 -6.56 -25.57
N ALA A 32 1.65 -7.22 -25.31
CA ALA A 32 1.84 -8.65 -25.53
C ALA A 32 1.15 -9.54 -24.48
N SER A 33 0.81 -9.00 -23.30
CA SER A 33 0.22 -9.73 -22.18
C SER A 33 -1.22 -9.29 -21.89
N LEU A 34 -2.11 -9.45 -22.87
CA LEU A 34 -3.57 -9.29 -22.72
C LEU A 34 -4.22 -10.29 -21.74
N SER A 35 -3.45 -11.11 -21.04
CA SER A 35 -3.90 -12.28 -20.28
C SER A 35 -4.96 -11.96 -19.21
N HIS A 36 -4.90 -10.77 -18.59
CA HIS A 36 -5.79 -10.38 -17.49
C HIS A 36 -6.96 -9.48 -17.92
N SER A 37 -6.89 -8.86 -19.10
CA SER A 37 -7.86 -7.87 -19.58
C SER A 37 -9.31 -8.37 -19.52
N LYS A 38 -9.58 -9.60 -19.96
CA LYS A 38 -10.93 -10.20 -19.92
C LYS A 38 -11.45 -10.36 -18.49
N ALA A 39 -10.60 -10.78 -17.56
CA ALA A 39 -10.97 -10.95 -16.16
C ALA A 39 -11.23 -9.59 -15.50
N LEU A 40 -10.38 -8.60 -15.74
CA LEU A 40 -10.53 -7.24 -15.22
C LEU A 40 -11.80 -6.56 -15.77
N GLN A 41 -12.06 -6.67 -17.08
CA GLN A 41 -13.28 -6.13 -17.68
C GLN A 41 -14.54 -6.78 -17.09
N ARG A 42 -14.51 -8.09 -16.87
CA ARG A 42 -15.61 -8.78 -16.18
C ARG A 42 -15.74 -8.33 -14.73
N ALA A 43 -14.65 -8.18 -13.99
CA ALA A 43 -14.69 -7.69 -12.61
C ALA A 43 -15.32 -6.30 -12.50
N ILE A 44 -15.05 -5.40 -13.47
CA ILE A 44 -15.71 -4.08 -13.56
C ILE A 44 -17.21 -4.22 -13.80
N GLN A 45 -17.61 -5.07 -14.75
CA GLN A 45 -19.03 -5.32 -15.05
C GLN A 45 -19.80 -5.86 -13.84
N GLU A 46 -19.15 -6.72 -13.07
CA GLU A 46 -19.68 -7.36 -11.85
C GLU A 46 -19.49 -6.51 -10.59
N GLN A 47 -18.93 -5.30 -10.72
CA GLN A 47 -18.67 -4.36 -9.62
C GLN A 47 -17.83 -4.97 -8.48
N ILE A 48 -16.83 -5.78 -8.83
CA ILE A 48 -15.84 -6.28 -7.89
C ILE A 48 -14.76 -5.21 -7.72
N PRO A 49 -14.46 -4.77 -6.48
CA PRO A 49 -13.37 -3.83 -6.23
C PRO A 49 -12.01 -4.39 -6.67
N ILE A 50 -11.20 -3.55 -7.30
CA ILE A 50 -9.90 -3.93 -7.87
C ILE A 50 -8.80 -3.13 -7.18
N THR A 51 -7.77 -3.84 -6.72
CA THR A 51 -6.42 -3.29 -6.50
C THR A 51 -5.50 -3.87 -7.59
N MET A 52 -4.38 -3.22 -7.88
CA MET A 52 -3.38 -3.72 -8.82
C MET A 52 -1.97 -3.31 -8.38
N HIS A 53 -1.00 -4.21 -8.50
CA HIS A 53 0.41 -3.84 -8.44
C HIS A 53 0.77 -3.04 -9.69
N ALA A 54 1.25 -1.81 -9.52
CA ALA A 54 1.69 -0.98 -10.63
C ALA A 54 2.68 0.08 -10.15
N GLY A 55 3.68 0.40 -10.97
CA GLY A 55 4.69 1.41 -10.65
C GLY A 55 5.68 1.00 -9.56
N GLU A 56 5.87 -0.30 -9.29
CA GLU A 56 6.99 -0.83 -8.52
C GLU A 56 8.19 -1.11 -9.44
N GLU A 57 8.00 -1.99 -10.42
CA GLU A 57 8.99 -2.37 -11.43
C GLU A 57 8.71 -1.72 -12.80
N GLY A 58 7.46 -1.30 -13.03
CA GLY A 58 7.02 -0.66 -14.25
C GLY A 58 6.93 0.86 -14.15
N GLU A 59 6.62 1.50 -15.27
CA GLU A 59 6.55 2.96 -15.38
C GLU A 59 5.27 3.53 -14.74
N GLY A 60 5.24 4.84 -14.45
CA GLY A 60 4.05 5.53 -13.94
C GLY A 60 2.82 5.41 -14.86
N SER A 61 3.02 5.19 -16.17
CA SER A 61 1.94 4.92 -17.13
C SER A 61 1.17 3.63 -16.84
N ASN A 62 1.78 2.64 -16.18
CA ASN A 62 1.08 1.43 -15.73
C ASN A 62 0.05 1.78 -14.65
N VAL A 63 0.40 2.69 -13.73
CA VAL A 63 -0.53 3.20 -12.70
C VAL A 63 -1.71 3.90 -13.37
N ARG A 64 -1.45 4.77 -14.36
CA ARG A 64 -2.54 5.39 -15.16
C ARG A 64 -3.42 4.34 -15.84
N MET A 65 -2.82 3.32 -16.45
CA MET A 65 -3.58 2.26 -17.11
C MET A 65 -4.46 1.48 -16.12
N ALA A 66 -3.92 1.14 -14.94
CA ALA A 66 -4.66 0.48 -13.87
C ALA A 66 -5.90 1.29 -13.46
N ILE A 67 -5.76 2.61 -13.34
CA ILE A 67 -6.85 3.52 -12.97
C ILE A 67 -7.85 3.68 -14.13
N ASP A 68 -7.37 4.03 -15.33
CA ASP A 68 -8.23 4.47 -16.42
C ASP A 68 -8.91 3.30 -17.13
N SER A 69 -8.17 2.23 -17.39
CA SER A 69 -8.65 1.07 -18.15
C SER A 69 -9.30 0.03 -17.24
N TYR A 70 -8.77 -0.14 -16.02
CA TYR A 70 -9.19 -1.22 -15.12
C TYR A 70 -9.91 -0.75 -13.86
N LYS A 71 -10.08 0.57 -13.70
CA LYS A 71 -10.84 1.18 -12.59
C LYS A 71 -10.34 0.77 -11.21
N ALA A 72 -9.05 0.47 -11.10
CA ALA A 72 -8.40 0.15 -9.84
C ALA A 72 -8.65 1.28 -8.83
N LYS A 73 -9.09 0.90 -7.62
CA LYS A 73 -9.38 1.82 -6.52
C LYS A 73 -8.21 1.97 -5.56
N ARG A 74 -7.32 0.98 -5.58
CA ARG A 74 -6.05 1.00 -4.86
C ARG A 74 -4.94 0.53 -5.78
N ILE A 75 -3.72 0.96 -5.50
CA ILE A 75 -2.54 0.56 -6.25
C ILE A 75 -1.48 0.09 -5.25
N GLY A 76 -1.00 -1.13 -5.45
CA GLY A 76 0.21 -1.65 -4.81
C GLY A 76 1.42 -0.86 -5.26
N HIS A 77 2.20 -0.33 -4.30
CA HIS A 77 3.48 0.35 -4.51
C HIS A 77 3.39 1.76 -5.11
N ALA A 78 3.13 1.88 -6.42
CA ALA A 78 3.11 3.13 -7.20
C ALA A 78 4.34 4.04 -7.09
N TYR A 79 5.50 3.53 -6.68
CA TYR A 79 6.68 4.36 -6.42
C TYR A 79 7.13 5.16 -7.64
N ARG A 80 7.03 4.63 -8.86
CA ARG A 80 7.48 5.29 -10.09
C ARG A 80 6.63 6.48 -10.53
N ILE A 81 5.49 6.77 -9.88
CA ILE A 81 4.71 7.97 -10.22
C ILE A 81 5.45 9.26 -9.86
N VAL A 82 6.40 9.25 -8.92
CA VAL A 82 7.04 10.49 -8.43
C VAL A 82 7.96 11.17 -9.42
N VAL A 83 8.33 10.49 -10.51
CA VAL A 83 9.07 11.10 -11.63
C VAL A 83 8.14 11.72 -12.69
N ASP A 84 6.83 11.57 -12.52
CA ASP A 84 5.78 12.07 -13.40
C ASP A 84 4.70 12.82 -12.59
N PRO A 85 4.86 14.14 -12.41
CA PRO A 85 3.91 14.98 -11.67
C PRO A 85 2.47 14.88 -12.18
N ASP A 86 2.27 14.73 -13.49
CA ASP A 86 0.92 14.63 -14.05
C ASP A 86 0.25 13.32 -13.61
N THR A 87 1.01 12.22 -13.51
CA THR A 87 0.50 10.96 -12.96
C THR A 87 0.19 11.07 -11.48
N MET A 88 1.01 11.77 -10.69
CA MET A 88 0.70 12.03 -9.27
C MET A 88 -0.61 12.80 -9.10
N ASP A 89 -0.80 13.87 -9.88
CA ASP A 89 -2.05 14.64 -9.87
C ASP A 89 -3.25 13.80 -10.32
N HIS A 90 -3.06 12.93 -11.30
CA HIS A 90 -4.11 11.99 -11.75
C HIS A 90 -4.51 11.00 -10.65
N VAL A 91 -3.55 10.40 -9.94
CA VAL A 91 -3.80 9.51 -8.80
C VAL A 91 -4.61 10.23 -7.72
N LYS A 92 -4.19 11.46 -7.37
CA LYS A 92 -4.88 12.28 -6.37
C LYS A 92 -6.32 12.60 -6.78
N THR A 93 -6.51 13.13 -7.99
CA THR A 93 -7.83 13.56 -8.48
C THR A 93 -8.77 12.38 -8.72
N SER A 94 -8.23 11.19 -8.99
CA SER A 94 -8.99 9.94 -9.10
C SER A 94 -9.36 9.33 -7.74
N ASN A 95 -8.89 9.91 -6.63
CA ASN A 95 -9.09 9.42 -5.27
C ASN A 95 -8.66 7.95 -5.09
N VAL A 96 -7.48 7.61 -5.62
CA VAL A 96 -6.90 6.26 -5.56
C VAL A 96 -5.96 6.17 -4.37
N HIS A 97 -6.07 5.08 -3.61
CA HIS A 97 -5.22 4.82 -2.45
C HIS A 97 -3.96 4.05 -2.83
N ILE A 98 -2.81 4.46 -2.28
CA ILE A 98 -1.53 3.78 -2.53
C ILE A 98 -1.15 2.91 -1.33
N GLU A 99 -0.97 1.62 -1.59
CA GLU A 99 -0.53 0.62 -0.64
C GLU A 99 1.02 0.62 -0.60
N VAL A 100 1.59 1.30 0.39
CA VAL A 100 3.03 1.52 0.51
C VAL A 100 3.68 0.43 1.35
N CYS A 101 4.68 -0.25 0.79
CA CYS A 101 5.43 -1.34 1.40
C CYS A 101 6.93 -0.99 1.62
N PRO A 102 7.32 -0.23 2.68
CA PRO A 102 8.68 0.30 2.82
C PRO A 102 9.81 -0.74 2.79
N THR A 103 9.63 -1.87 3.47
CA THR A 103 10.66 -2.93 3.51
C THR A 103 10.78 -3.57 2.13
N SER A 104 9.66 -4.03 1.56
CA SER A 104 9.62 -4.64 0.23
C SER A 104 10.28 -3.75 -0.83
N SER A 105 9.85 -2.49 -0.94
CA SER A 105 10.38 -1.55 -1.94
C SER A 105 11.88 -1.29 -1.81
N ASN A 106 12.42 -1.42 -0.59
CA ASN A 106 13.85 -1.33 -0.37
C ASN A 106 14.58 -2.57 -0.91
N GLU A 107 14.09 -3.77 -0.54
CA GLU A 107 14.70 -5.06 -0.89
C GLU A 107 14.53 -5.42 -2.38
N THR A 108 13.35 -5.16 -2.97
CA THR A 108 13.06 -5.37 -4.41
C THR A 108 13.69 -4.30 -5.29
N GLY A 109 14.03 -3.15 -4.70
CA GLY A 109 14.48 -1.99 -5.44
C GLY A 109 13.36 -1.20 -6.11
N GLY A 110 12.09 -1.40 -5.74
CA GLY A 110 10.93 -0.70 -6.33
C GLY A 110 10.97 0.83 -6.30
N TRP A 111 11.82 1.45 -5.48
CA TRP A 111 12.09 2.91 -5.52
C TRP A 111 13.54 3.27 -5.91
N GLN A 112 14.19 2.44 -6.73
CA GLN A 112 15.47 2.76 -7.36
C GLN A 112 15.22 3.38 -8.75
N TYR A 113 15.56 4.66 -8.92
CA TYR A 113 15.33 5.41 -10.17
C TYR A 113 16.62 5.74 -10.94
N SER A 114 17.78 5.36 -10.40
CA SER A 114 19.08 5.62 -11.04
C SER A 114 19.52 4.42 -11.88
N SER A 115 19.82 4.67 -13.15
CA SER A 115 20.33 3.71 -14.15
C SER A 115 21.70 3.10 -13.83
N THR A 116 22.34 3.53 -12.74
CA THR A 116 23.63 3.01 -12.25
C THR A 116 23.50 1.96 -11.15
N SER A 117 22.27 1.58 -10.78
CA SER A 117 22.01 0.67 -9.66
C SER A 117 21.95 -0.76 -10.17
N THR A 118 23.03 -1.51 -9.97
CA THR A 118 23.06 -2.96 -10.18
C THR A 118 22.14 -3.64 -9.16
N SER A 119 21.48 -4.71 -9.58
CA SER A 119 20.56 -5.57 -8.82
C SER A 119 21.18 -6.25 -7.58
N GLU A 120 22.41 -5.89 -7.22
CA GLU A 120 23.16 -6.46 -6.10
C GLU A 120 23.35 -5.41 -5.00
N GLY A 121 22.64 -5.61 -3.89
CA GLY A 121 22.94 -4.99 -2.62
C GLY A 121 21.95 -3.92 -2.17
N SER A 122 21.55 -4.04 -0.90
CA SER A 122 20.90 -3.01 -0.10
C SER A 122 21.78 -1.75 -0.06
N GLN A 123 21.72 -0.92 -1.09
CA GLN A 123 22.34 0.40 -1.04
C GLN A 123 21.71 1.17 0.11
N LYS A 124 22.54 1.91 0.86
CA LYS A 124 22.08 2.73 1.98
C LYS A 124 21.26 3.90 1.42
N LYS A 125 19.96 3.67 1.20
CA LYS A 125 19.04 4.67 0.66
C LYS A 125 18.79 5.76 1.69
N ASP A 126 18.69 6.99 1.21
CA ASP A 126 18.22 8.11 2.02
C ASP A 126 16.69 8.04 2.13
N TRP A 127 16.21 7.47 3.23
CA TRP A 127 14.79 7.30 3.52
C TRP A 127 14.00 8.61 3.56
N LYS A 128 14.68 9.76 3.73
CA LYS A 128 14.06 11.09 3.63
C LYS A 128 13.72 11.50 2.19
N LYS A 129 14.11 10.66 1.22
CA LYS A 129 13.75 10.78 -0.20
C LYS A 129 12.83 9.63 -0.65
N HIS A 130 12.25 8.88 0.28
CA HIS A 130 11.32 7.82 -0.09
C HIS A 130 10.10 8.43 -0.82
N PRO A 131 9.65 7.87 -1.95
CA PRO A 131 8.61 8.43 -2.83
C PRO A 131 7.31 8.79 -2.12
N VAL A 132 6.95 8.01 -1.11
CA VAL A 132 5.77 8.25 -0.27
C VAL A 132 5.74 9.66 0.34
N LEU A 133 6.90 10.28 0.59
CA LEU A 133 6.96 11.61 1.15
C LEU A 133 6.45 12.66 0.17
N ASP A 134 6.70 12.50 -1.12
CA ASP A 134 6.19 13.41 -2.15
C ASP A 134 4.72 13.14 -2.46
N MET A 135 4.31 11.86 -2.45
CA MET A 135 2.88 11.49 -2.52
C MET A 135 2.07 12.14 -1.40
N LYS A 136 2.57 12.06 -0.15
CA LYS A 136 1.94 12.68 1.01
C LYS A 136 1.91 14.20 0.93
N LYS A 137 3.00 14.85 0.50
CA LYS A 137 3.03 16.31 0.31
C LYS A 137 1.97 16.77 -0.68
N LEU A 138 1.72 15.99 -1.73
CA LEU A 138 0.66 16.27 -2.69
C LEU A 138 -0.74 15.99 -2.12
N GLY A 139 -0.86 15.23 -1.02
CA GLY A 139 -2.13 14.83 -0.43
C GLY A 139 -2.75 13.60 -1.09
N ILE A 140 -1.93 12.71 -1.66
CA ILE A 140 -2.37 11.39 -2.10
C ILE A 140 -2.66 10.53 -0.85
N SER A 141 -3.74 9.76 -0.92
CA SER A 141 -4.12 8.79 0.11
C SER A 141 -3.12 7.63 0.15
N VAL A 142 -2.50 7.38 1.30
CA VAL A 142 -1.46 6.33 1.45
C VAL A 142 -1.65 5.49 2.71
N GLY A 143 -1.29 4.21 2.64
CA GLY A 143 -1.32 3.26 3.77
C GLY A 143 -0.03 2.45 3.85
N LEU A 144 0.42 2.09 5.05
CA LEU A 144 1.63 1.27 5.24
C LEU A 144 1.28 -0.22 5.34
N ASN A 145 2.00 -1.06 4.59
CA ASN A 145 1.74 -2.50 4.46
C ASN A 145 3.05 -3.31 4.52
N SER A 146 2.99 -4.55 5.03
CA SER A 146 4.17 -5.43 5.15
C SER A 146 4.55 -6.17 3.87
N ASP A 147 3.64 -6.19 2.88
CA ASP A 147 3.76 -6.98 1.65
C ASP A 147 3.92 -8.48 1.98
N ASP A 148 5.10 -9.06 1.74
CA ASP A 148 5.46 -10.43 2.11
C ASP A 148 6.27 -10.51 3.43
N PRO A 149 5.63 -10.47 4.62
CA PRO A 149 6.35 -10.42 5.90
C PRO A 149 7.27 -11.62 6.14
N ALA A 150 6.89 -12.80 5.64
CA ALA A 150 7.68 -14.02 5.75
C ALA A 150 8.94 -13.99 4.86
N VAL A 151 8.84 -13.38 3.66
CA VAL A 151 9.95 -13.30 2.69
C VAL A 151 10.96 -12.26 3.15
N PHE A 152 10.50 -11.07 3.55
CA PHE A 152 11.37 -9.96 3.93
C PHE A 152 11.77 -9.96 5.42
N GLY A 153 11.28 -10.93 6.22
CA GLY A 153 11.55 -10.99 7.65
C GLY A 153 11.08 -9.73 8.39
N THR A 154 9.86 -9.28 8.09
CA THR A 154 9.35 -7.97 8.51
C THR A 154 7.95 -8.07 9.13
N SER A 155 7.45 -6.96 9.66
CA SER A 155 6.11 -6.87 10.27
C SER A 155 5.44 -5.55 9.90
N LEU A 156 4.12 -5.45 10.09
CA LEU A 156 3.42 -4.17 9.94
C LEU A 156 3.95 -3.13 10.95
N THR A 157 4.21 -3.55 12.19
CA THR A 157 4.85 -2.71 13.22
C THR A 157 6.20 -2.19 12.77
N TRP A 158 7.00 -3.00 12.09
CA TRP A 158 8.27 -2.59 11.53
C TRP A 158 8.13 -1.49 10.46
N GLN A 159 7.08 -1.53 9.62
CA GLN A 159 6.83 -0.47 8.64
C GLN A 159 6.59 0.88 9.32
N TYR A 160 5.80 0.90 10.41
CA TYR A 160 5.57 2.11 11.19
C TYR A 160 6.87 2.61 11.86
N ARG A 161 7.73 1.71 12.35
CA ARG A 161 9.05 2.07 12.91
C ARG A 161 9.95 2.71 11.85
N ILE A 162 9.99 2.15 10.64
CA ILE A 162 10.72 2.75 9.51
C ILE A 162 10.15 4.14 9.20
N ALA A 163 8.83 4.27 9.08
CA ALA A 163 8.18 5.53 8.74
C ALA A 163 8.51 6.62 9.78
N MET A 164 8.41 6.32 11.07
CA MET A 164 8.68 7.29 12.14
C MET A 164 10.17 7.64 12.25
N ALA A 165 11.07 6.65 12.21
CA ALA A 165 12.48 6.87 12.53
C ALA A 165 13.34 7.26 11.33
N LYS A 166 13.00 6.76 10.13
CA LYS A 166 13.80 6.97 8.92
C LYS A 166 13.16 7.96 7.95
N MET A 167 11.83 7.93 7.83
CA MET A 167 11.07 8.88 6.99
C MET A 167 10.53 10.07 7.78
N GLU A 168 10.78 10.13 9.09
CA GLU A 168 10.37 11.22 10.01
C GLU A 168 8.86 11.48 10.04
N TRP A 169 8.04 10.44 9.83
CA TRP A 169 6.59 10.57 9.98
C TRP A 169 6.24 10.90 11.42
N THR A 170 5.47 11.97 11.56
CA THR A 170 4.82 12.35 12.81
C THR A 170 3.71 11.37 13.15
N ARG A 171 3.32 11.37 14.43
CA ARG A 171 2.18 10.60 14.90
C ARG A 171 0.88 10.91 14.15
N ASN A 172 0.65 12.19 13.82
CA ASN A 172 -0.55 12.60 13.09
C ASN A 172 -0.58 12.03 11.68
N GLU A 173 0.57 11.94 11.01
CA GLU A 173 0.65 11.33 9.69
C GLU A 173 0.44 9.82 9.73
N ILE A 174 0.89 9.15 10.80
CA ILE A 174 0.58 7.72 11.02
C ILE A 174 -0.94 7.54 11.18
N LEU A 175 -1.58 8.36 12.01
CA LEU A 175 -3.03 8.32 12.22
C LEU A 175 -3.81 8.64 10.94
N GLN A 176 -3.35 9.61 10.15
CA GLN A 176 -3.95 9.91 8.85
C GLN A 176 -3.84 8.72 7.90
N SER A 177 -2.68 8.05 7.84
CA SER A 177 -2.51 6.86 6.99
C SER A 177 -3.43 5.70 7.39
N LEU A 178 -3.73 5.55 8.68
CA LEU A 178 -4.71 4.57 9.17
C LEU A 178 -6.14 4.93 8.72
N GLN A 179 -6.49 6.21 8.81
CA GLN A 179 -7.79 6.70 8.35
C GLN A 179 -7.94 6.53 6.83
N ASP A 180 -6.90 6.91 6.06
CA ASP A 180 -6.82 6.73 4.62
C ASP A 180 -6.99 5.26 4.21
N SER A 181 -6.29 4.35 4.90
CA SER A 181 -6.37 2.90 4.66
C SER A 181 -7.78 2.36 4.94
N LEU A 182 -8.42 2.84 6.00
CA LEU A 182 -9.78 2.46 6.38
C LEU A 182 -10.83 3.02 5.41
N ASP A 183 -10.59 4.21 4.87
CA ASP A 183 -11.46 4.81 3.87
C ASP A 183 -11.36 4.12 2.51
N ALA A 184 -10.18 3.62 2.18
CA ALA A 184 -9.92 2.83 0.99
C ALA A 184 -10.25 1.33 1.13
N ALA A 185 -10.56 0.85 2.34
CA ALA A 185 -10.85 -0.57 2.56
C ALA A 185 -12.11 -1.01 1.79
N PHE A 186 -12.04 -2.16 1.12
CA PHE A 186 -13.17 -2.77 0.42
C PHE A 186 -14.13 -3.39 1.44
N LEU A 187 -14.93 -2.54 2.09
CA LEU A 187 -15.88 -2.90 3.15
C LEU A 187 -17.32 -2.53 2.78
N ASP A 188 -17.64 -2.49 1.48
CA ASP A 188 -19.00 -2.20 1.01
C ASP A 188 -20.00 -3.18 1.63
N GLY A 189 -21.03 -2.66 2.29
CA GLY A 189 -22.02 -3.46 3.04
C GLY A 189 -21.56 -3.92 4.43
N HIS A 190 -20.39 -3.48 4.90
CA HIS A 190 -19.83 -3.78 6.22
C HIS A 190 -19.56 -2.50 7.05
N ASP A 191 -20.50 -1.55 7.01
CA ASP A 191 -20.39 -0.24 7.69
C ASP A 191 -20.11 -0.37 9.19
N ASN A 192 -20.65 -1.39 9.84
CA ASN A 192 -20.42 -1.66 11.25
C ASN A 192 -18.95 -1.98 11.56
N ILE A 193 -18.25 -2.69 10.67
CA ILE A 193 -16.82 -2.97 10.81
C ILE A 193 -16.04 -1.66 10.66
N LYS A 194 -16.35 -0.87 9.62
CA LYS A 194 -15.70 0.42 9.38
C LYS A 194 -15.88 1.38 10.56
N GLN A 195 -17.10 1.54 11.06
CA GLN A 195 -17.41 2.37 12.22
C GLN A 195 -16.69 1.92 13.50
N ARG A 196 -16.63 0.60 13.75
CA ARG A 196 -15.91 0.05 14.89
C ARG A 196 -14.42 0.37 14.84
N ILE A 197 -13.77 0.20 13.68
CA ILE A 197 -12.34 0.51 13.53
C ILE A 197 -12.12 2.02 13.62
N GLN A 198 -12.98 2.84 13.01
CA GLN A 198 -12.93 4.30 13.14
C GLN A 198 -13.00 4.74 14.61
N GLN A 199 -13.86 4.10 15.40
CA GLN A 199 -13.98 4.36 16.83
C GLN A 199 -12.71 3.97 17.59
N GLN A 200 -12.13 2.81 17.31
CA GLN A 200 -10.86 2.38 17.92
C GLN A 200 -9.71 3.33 17.61
N ILE A 201 -9.62 3.85 16.38
CA ILE A 201 -8.62 4.87 16.01
C ILE A 201 -8.85 6.15 16.83
N LYS A 202 -10.10 6.62 16.96
CA LYS A 202 -10.44 7.81 17.75
C LYS A 202 -10.11 7.64 19.23
N GLU A 203 -10.42 6.49 19.81
CA GLU A 203 -10.13 6.18 21.22
C GLU A 203 -8.63 6.23 21.49
N TYR A 204 -7.82 5.61 20.61
CA TYR A 204 -6.36 5.67 20.71
C TYR A 204 -5.81 7.11 20.61
N CYS A 205 -6.43 7.97 19.79
CA CYS A 205 -6.09 9.39 19.75
C CYS A 205 -6.40 10.10 21.08
N CYS A 206 -7.58 9.84 21.65
CA CYS A 206 -8.03 10.47 22.89
C CYS A 206 -7.20 10.04 24.11
N GLU A 207 -7.01 8.73 24.32
CA GLU A 207 -6.25 8.19 25.47
C GLU A 207 -4.82 8.72 25.52
N GLN A 208 -4.18 8.83 24.37
CA GLN A 208 -2.81 9.30 24.29
C GLN A 208 -2.70 10.83 24.35
N THR A 209 -3.78 11.58 24.07
CA THR A 209 -3.81 13.03 24.34
C THR A 209 -3.77 13.28 25.85
N VAL A 210 -4.37 12.38 26.64
CA VAL A 210 -4.27 12.39 28.10
C VAL A 210 -2.85 12.04 28.55
N LEU A 211 -2.22 11.03 27.94
CA LEU A 211 -0.86 10.58 28.30
C LEU A 211 0.27 11.49 27.82
N ALA A 212 0.13 12.18 26.69
CA ALA A 212 1.14 13.11 26.15
C ALA A 212 1.38 14.37 27.00
N SER A 213 0.58 14.57 28.06
CA SER A 213 0.91 15.49 29.15
C SER A 213 2.09 15.00 30.02
N VAL A 214 2.59 13.79 29.75
CA VAL A 214 3.77 13.16 30.36
C VAL A 214 4.71 12.72 29.21
N SER A 215 5.93 13.25 29.19
CA SER A 215 7.03 13.02 28.22
C SER A 215 7.25 11.54 27.78
N ASN A 216 7.91 11.10 26.69
CA ASN A 216 9.03 11.64 25.89
C ASN A 216 9.28 10.75 24.64
N LYS A 217 10.16 11.17 23.72
CA LYS A 217 10.63 10.43 22.52
C LYS A 217 11.09 8.98 22.83
N ILE A 218 10.60 8.01 22.05
CA ILE A 218 11.07 6.62 22.08
C ILE A 218 12.34 6.49 21.22
N PRO A 219 13.47 5.99 21.74
CA PRO A 219 14.68 5.75 20.95
C PRO A 219 14.45 4.69 19.88
N PHE A 220 14.90 4.95 18.65
CA PHE A 220 14.99 3.93 17.61
C PHE A 220 16.23 3.06 17.88
N GLU A 221 16.05 1.94 18.58
CA GLU A 221 17.04 0.87 18.58
C GLU A 221 16.79 -0.01 17.34
N ASP A 222 17.87 -0.39 16.64
CA ASP A 222 17.89 -1.44 15.61
C ASP A 222 17.62 -2.81 16.25
N ARG A 223 16.48 -2.97 16.92
CA ARG A 223 15.98 -4.29 17.31
C ARG A 223 15.27 -4.87 16.11
N VAL A 224 15.99 -5.72 15.38
CA VAL A 224 15.42 -6.74 14.50
C VAL A 224 14.28 -7.40 15.28
N ASP A 225 13.04 -7.28 14.78
CA ASP A 225 11.94 -8.06 15.34
C ASP A 225 12.41 -9.54 15.35
N PRO A 226 12.14 -10.31 16.43
CA PRO A 226 12.55 -11.71 16.45
C PRO A 226 12.04 -12.39 15.18
N ALA A 227 12.96 -13.02 14.44
CA ALA A 227 12.63 -13.67 13.18
C ALA A 227 11.39 -14.56 13.37
N PRO A 228 10.45 -14.58 12.40
CA PRO A 228 9.33 -15.50 12.47
C PRO A 228 9.86 -16.92 12.70
N PRO A 229 9.19 -17.74 13.54
CA PRO A 229 9.65 -19.07 13.85
C PRO A 229 9.88 -19.84 12.54
N LYS A 230 11.10 -20.36 12.36
CA LYS A 230 11.42 -21.19 11.21
C LYS A 230 10.62 -22.49 11.32
N GLY A 231 9.59 -22.60 10.48
CA GLY A 231 8.88 -23.86 10.23
C GLY A 231 7.62 -24.06 11.07
N ALA A 232 6.49 -24.14 10.35
CA ALA A 232 5.42 -25.09 10.58
C ALA A 232 4.83 -25.46 9.21
#